data_AF-A0A1G1FNK0-F1
#
_entry.id   AF-A0A1G1FNK0-F1
#
_cell.length_a   1.000
_cell.length_b   1.000
_cell.length_c   1.000
_cell.angle_alpha   90.00
_cell.angle_beta   90.00
_cell.angle_gamma   90.00
#
_symmetry.space_group_name_H-M   'P 1'
#
loop_
_entity.id
_entity.type
_entity.pdbx_description
1 polymer ?
#
loop_
_entity_poly.entity_id
_entity_poly.type
_entity_poly.pdbx_seq_one_letter_code
_entity_poly.pdbx_strand_id
1 'polypeptide(L)' 'MATLDNLYNALTKKVQTANKDITREIVEDWVGNVGPVNRQMAFMSVALFELQSEKYTAEEMVEDILQLKYLDN' A
#
# COMPACT_ATOMS: atom_id res chain seq x y z
N MET A 1 -10.42 -12.62 4.32
CA MET A 1 -10.53 -12.46 5.79
C MET A 1 -10.77 -10.98 6.07
N ALA A 2 -11.70 -10.61 6.95
CA ALA A 2 -12.05 -9.21 7.22
C ALA A 2 -10.82 -8.32 7.54
N THR A 3 -9.81 -8.87 8.21
CA THR A 3 -8.57 -8.14 8.55
C THR A 3 -7.74 -7.74 7.33
N LEU A 4 -7.61 -8.62 6.32
CA LEU A 4 -6.82 -8.34 5.12
C LEU A 4 -7.49 -7.24 4.27
N ASP A 5 -8.81 -7.35 4.06
CA ASP A 5 -9.58 -6.35 3.32
C ASP A 5 -9.56 -4.98 3.99
N ASN A 6 -9.60 -4.94 5.32
CA ASN A 6 -9.50 -3.71 6.07
C ASN A 6 -8.13 -3.04 5.91
N LEU A 7 -7.04 -3.82 5.89
CA LEU A 7 -5.69 -3.30 5.65
C LEU A 7 -5.57 -2.71 4.25
N TYR A 8 -6.04 -3.42 3.22
CA TYR A 8 -6.06 -2.91 1.85
C TYR A 8 -6.86 -1.60 1.73
N ASN A 9 -8.06 -1.56 2.31
CA ASN A 9 -8.89 -0.36 2.30
C ASN A 9 -8.26 0.81 3.05
N ALA A 10 -7.64 0.56 4.21
CA ALA A 10 -7.01 1.60 5.01
C ALA A 10 -5.80 2.18 4.27
N LEU A 11 -4.95 1.32 3.71
CA LEU A 11 -3.75 1.73 2.99
C LEU A 11 -4.11 2.50 1.72
N THR A 12 -5.05 1.98 0.93
CA THR A 12 -5.59 2.65 -0.26
C THR A 12 -6.10 4.05 0.07
N LYS A 13 -6.91 4.19 1.13
CA LYS A 13 -7.42 5.50 1.54
C LYS A 13 -6.32 6.48 1.93
N LYS A 14 -5.24 6.00 2.56
CA LYS A 14 -4.10 6.82 2.95
C LYS A 14 -3.32 7.32 1.73
N VAL A 15 -2.94 6.43 0.82
CA VAL A 15 -2.19 6.84 -0.39
C VAL A 15 -3.03 7.70 -1.33
N GLN A 16 -4.36 7.50 -1.35
CA GLN A 16 -5.29 8.32 -2.13
C GLN A 16 -5.35 9.78 -1.68
N THR A 17 -4.90 10.12 -0.47
CA THR A 17 -4.81 11.54 -0.07
C THR A 17 -3.72 12.26 -0.85
N ALA A 18 -2.65 11.56 -1.23
CA ALA A 18 -1.56 12.08 -2.05
C ALA A 18 -1.84 11.92 -3.55
N ASN A 19 -2.40 10.79 -3.99
CA ASN A 19 -2.74 10.56 -5.39
C ASN A 19 -4.07 9.80 -5.56
N LYS A 20 -5.10 10.53 -6.02
CA LYS A 20 -6.46 10.00 -6.22
C LYS A 20 -6.56 8.91 -7.29
N ASP A 21 -5.58 8.80 -8.18
CA ASP A 21 -5.57 7.80 -9.25
C ASP A 21 -5.09 6.43 -8.75
N ILE A 22 -4.53 6.35 -7.53
CA ILE A 22 -4.21 5.07 -6.89
C ILE A 22 -5.50 4.36 -6.53
N THR A 23 -5.76 3.25 -7.22
CA THR A 23 -6.89 2.36 -6.95
C THR A 23 -6.49 1.29 -5.94
N ARG A 24 -7.50 0.64 -5.37
CA ARG A 24 -7.28 -0.54 -4.52
C ARG A 24 -6.55 -1.66 -5.25
N GLU A 25 -6.87 -1.87 -6.54
CA GLU A 25 -6.21 -2.87 -7.39
C GLU A 25 -4.71 -2.61 -7.52
N ILE A 26 -4.30 -1.35 -7.70
CA ILE A 26 -2.88 -0.98 -7.76
C ILE A 26 -2.18 -1.30 -6.44
N VAL A 27 -2.83 -1.06 -5.30
CA VAL A 27 -2.27 -1.40 -3.98
C VAL A 27 -2.22 -2.92 -3.78
N GLU A 28 -3.25 -3.64 -4.20
CA GLU A 28 -3.29 -5.11 -4.12
C GLU A 28 -2.19 -5.77 -4.95
N ASP A 29 -1.95 -5.26 -6.16
CA ASP A 29 -0.87 -5.73 -7.04
C ASP A 29 0.51 -5.47 -6.41
N TRP A 30 0.74 -4.24 -5.96
CA TRP A 30 1.98 -3.84 -5.28
C TRP A 30 2.27 -4.69 -4.03
N VAL A 31 1.28 -4.87 -3.15
CA VAL A 31 1.42 -5.70 -1.95
C VAL A 31 1.51 -7.18 -2.31
N GLY A 32 0.86 -7.62 -3.38
CA GLY A 32 0.91 -8.98 -3.91
C GLY A 32 2.33 -9.47 -4.14
N ASN A 33 3.19 -8.58 -4.65
CA ASN A 33 4.61 -8.82 -4.90
C ASN A 33 5.45 -9.09 -3.63
N VAL A 34 4.93 -8.77 -2.44
CA VAL A 34 5.59 -9.06 -1.14
C VAL A 34 5.53 -10.55 -0.76
N GLY A 35 4.66 -11.32 -1.40
CA GLY A 35 4.56 -12.77 -1.25
C GLY A 35 3.31 -13.23 -0.48
N PRO A 36 3.38 -14.26 0.37
CA PRO A 36 2.18 -14.87 0.98
C PRO A 36 1.42 -13.92 1.90
N VAL A 37 0.11 -14.17 2.07
CA VAL A 37 -0.84 -13.31 2.81
C VAL A 37 -0.33 -12.83 4.17
N ASN A 38 0.34 -13.68 4.96
CA ASN A 38 0.87 -13.26 6.26
C ASN A 38 1.94 -12.15 6.14
N ARG A 39 2.79 -12.20 5.10
CA ARG A 39 3.78 -11.15 4.83
C ARG A 39 3.10 -9.88 4.31
N GLN A 40 2.10 -10.01 3.45
CA GLN A 40 1.29 -8.89 2.98
C GLN A 40 0.64 -8.13 4.15
N MET A 41 0.02 -8.85 5.09
CA MET A 41 -0.59 -8.25 6.27
C MET A 41 0.42 -7.53 7.15
N ALA A 42 1.58 -8.14 7.40
CA ALA A 42 2.64 -7.52 8.19
C ALA A 42 3.17 -6.24 7.52
N PHE A 43 3.43 -6.31 6.22
CA PHE A 43 3.89 -5.18 5.41
C PHE A 43 2.91 -4.01 5.45
N MET A 44 1.63 -4.23 5.16
CA MET A 44 0.61 -3.17 5.20
C MET A 44 0.44 -2.59 6.61
N SER A 45 0.56 -3.42 7.65
CA SER A 45 0.47 -2.95 9.04
C SER A 45 1.61 -2.01 9.40
N VAL A 46 2.85 -2.31 8.98
CA VAL A 46 4.01 -1.42 9.16
C VAL A 46 3.85 -0.15 8.34
N ALA A 47 3.48 -0.28 7.06
CA ALA A 47 3.28 0.85 6.16
C ALA A 47 2.25 1.86 6.73
N LEU A 48 1.12 1.36 7.25
CA LEU A 48 0.10 2.19 7.90
C LEU A 48 0.61 2.87 9.18
N PHE A 49 1.43 2.18 9.97
CA PHE A 49 2.04 2.74 11.17
C PHE A 49 3.06 3.84 10.85
N GLU A 50 3.88 3.65 9.81
CA GLU A 50 4.86 4.65 9.36
C GLU A 50 4.18 5.90 8.81
N LEU A 51 3.09 5.73 8.04
CA LEU A 51 2.22 6.83 7.60
C LEU A 51 1.58 7.58 8.76
N GLN A 52 1.17 6.88 9.82
CA GLN A 52 0.59 7.51 11.00
C GLN A 52 1.64 8.23 11.86
N SER A 53 2.88 7.76 11.85
CA SER A 53 3.99 8.35 12.60
C SER A 53 4.78 9.40 11.81
N GLU A 54 4.33 9.74 10.59
CA GLU A 54 4.96 10.71 9.69
C GLU A 54 6.42 10.36 9.34
N LYS A 55 6.84 9.11 9.56
CA LYS A 55 8.17 8.62 9.17
C LYS A 55 8.28 8.33 7.69
N TYR A 56 7.14 8.12 7.06
CA TYR A 56 7.00 7.83 5.65
C TYR A 56 5.71 8.50 5.18
N THR A 57 5.79 9.32 4.15
CA THR A 57 4.68 10.14 3.67
C THR A 57 3.80 9.38 2.69
N ALA A 58 2.59 9.88 2.47
CA ALA A 58 1.69 9.30 1.47
C ALA A 58 2.27 9.49 0.06
N GLU A 59 2.96 10.60 -0.20
CA GLU A 59 3.64 10.91 -1.45
C GLU A 59 4.79 9.92 -1.74
N GLU A 60 5.68 9.69 -0.78
CA GLU A 60 6.77 8.70 -0.92
C GLU A 60 6.21 7.29 -1.19
N MET A 61 5.13 6.91 -0.51
CA MET A 61 4.48 5.63 -0.76
C MET A 61 3.90 5.51 -2.16
N VAL A 62 3.30 6.59 -2.68
CA VAL A 62 2.80 6.62 -4.05
C VAL A 62 3.95 6.44 -5.04
N GLU A 63 5.11 7.07 -4.80
CA GLU A 63 6.29 6.89 -5.64
C GLU A 63 6.74 5.42 -5.65
N ASP A 64 6.83 4.76 -4.49
CA ASP A 64 7.22 3.35 -4.41
C ASP A 64 6.22 2.40 -5.09
N ILE A 65 4.93 2.66 -4.94
CA ILE A 65 3.86 1.91 -5.63
C ILE A 65 4.02 2.04 -7.14
N LEU A 66 4.25 3.26 -7.64
CA LEU A 66 4.37 3.52 -9.08
C LEU A 66 5.68 2.99 -9.66
N GLN A 67 6.79 3.06 -8.92
CA GLN A 67 8.08 2.51 -9.36
C GLN A 67 8.00 1.01 -9.63
N LEU A 68 7.34 0.25 -8.74
CA LEU A 68 7.12 -1.18 -8.96
C LEU A 68 6.25 -1.45 -10.19
N LYS A 69 5.19 -0.66 -10.40
CA LYS A 69 4.34 -0.80 -11.60
C LYS A 69 5.08 -0.52 -12.91
N TYR A 70 6.11 0.33 -12.90
CA TYR A 70 6.95 0.57 -14.08
C TYR A 70 7.92 -0.59 -14.37
N LEU A 71 8.26 -1.42 -13.38
CA LEU A 71 9.12 -2.59 -13.57
C LEU A 71 8.38 -3.80 -14.14
N ASP A 72 7.04 -3.83 -14.01
CA ASP A 72 6.18 -4.90 -14.54
C ASP A 72 5.74 -4.66 -16.02
N ASN A 73 6.13 -3.53 -16.64
CA ASN A 73 5.92 -3.21 -18.06
C ASN A 73 7.21 -3.36 -18.89
#